data_AF-W6YYF7-F1
#
_entry.id   AF-W6YYF7-F1
#
_cell.length_a   1.000
_cell.length_b   1.000
_cell.length_c   1.000
_cell.angle_alpha   90.00
_cell.angle_beta   90.00
_cell.angle_gamma   90.00
#
_symmetry.space_group_name_H-M   'P 1'
#
loop_
_entity.id
_entity.type
_entity.pdbx_description
1 polymer ?
#
loop_
_entity_poly.entity_id
_entity_poly.type
_entity_poly.pdbx_seq_one_letter_code
_entity_poly.pdbx_strand_id
1 'polypeptide(L)'
;MDSPSQLFTPDNFSRTEVQDMLDDAQMDSGHLYTNVPFLRDQLQQLLWEGIEECNSRDVDPMVVLHRTLCNERTILDAYNKHRLGNAVTSFNVQVLDPETAVEYIAKDNIPEVLGFFPLRAIVAKHDIDIQAQPIYQVGQTMEADQEQMMERSSPERLTLPNYTPHKPDTSDSQSTWTPSTSSAALNYNKLRDAPSPWLPFPSGNLTMAEVTAFLPQSIKSFDIINRFISNGALAMTLASMINHYRAMPIGPIENNTIYRMMKGQMNIHAKTNPAYKGWTVTKHADIIKPSTFNHSSVSVSNFHTPESMMSSPQSPKTILFRDLANGVKVMPSGPDALDLTRCIQYCLEHDNEDWYYPTDFASLVQNLGGAAPVHSEHADAAAITRHSAGLKLTKVRRAPPGRGSRVRTVKNTKAVVEESEEDELESASSSPLSSLSFSAADDDEEDADSDAIAVTPTPTKRKNPASSSDASLPSAKRYRKTPTRSSTRKPVESEEDGSDSDVYFGLKDD
;
A
#
# COMPACT_ATOMS: atom_id res chain seq x y z
N MET A 1 4.58 51.49 -15.41
CA MET A 1 3.66 51.36 -14.27
C MET A 1 3.68 49.90 -13.89
N ASP A 2 4.51 49.56 -12.91
CA ASP A 2 4.63 48.18 -12.43
C ASP A 2 3.41 47.91 -11.54
N SER A 3 2.47 47.11 -12.05
CA SER A 3 1.38 46.60 -11.23
C SER A 3 2.00 45.83 -10.06
N PRO A 4 1.67 46.16 -8.80
CA PRO A 4 2.17 45.40 -7.67
C PRO A 4 1.71 43.96 -7.85
N SER A 5 2.67 43.04 -8.00
CA SER A 5 2.42 41.61 -7.93
C SER A 5 1.59 41.37 -6.68
N GLN A 6 0.35 40.90 -6.84
CA GLN A 6 -0.52 40.61 -5.71
C GLN A 6 0.21 39.59 -4.85
N LEU A 7 0.83 40.09 -3.77
CA LEU A 7 1.46 39.29 -2.76
C LEU A 7 0.35 38.48 -2.12
N PHE A 8 0.43 37.17 -2.35
CA PHE A 8 -0.39 36.13 -1.75
C PHE A 8 -0.65 36.48 -0.27
N THR A 9 -1.87 36.88 0.06
CA THR A 9 -2.24 37.13 1.46
C THR A 9 -2.46 35.78 2.12
N PRO A 10 -1.67 35.41 3.13
CA PRO A 10 -1.56 34.05 3.65
C PRO A 10 -2.70 33.71 4.64
N ASP A 11 -3.95 33.89 4.23
CA ASP A 11 -5.06 33.17 4.87
C ASP A 11 -5.08 31.77 4.24
N ASN A 12 -4.14 30.98 4.75
CA ASN A 12 -3.61 29.77 4.15
C ASN A 12 -4.58 28.60 4.27
N PHE A 13 -4.69 27.82 3.20
CA PHE A 13 -5.30 26.50 3.26
C PHE A 13 -4.76 25.72 4.45
N SER A 14 -5.67 25.07 5.16
CA SER A 14 -5.31 24.06 6.13
C SER A 14 -4.49 22.96 5.44
N ARG A 15 -3.66 22.29 6.24
CA ARG A 15 -2.92 21.11 5.75
C ARG A 15 -3.84 20.08 5.11
N THR A 16 -5.01 19.87 5.70
CA THR A 16 -6.03 18.94 5.18
C THR A 16 -6.52 19.37 3.80
N GLU A 17 -6.87 20.65 3.62
CA GLU A 17 -7.30 21.16 2.30
C GLU A 17 -6.21 21.00 1.25
N VAL A 18 -4.94 21.23 1.59
CA VAL A 18 -3.82 20.98 0.67
C VAL A 18 -3.69 19.51 0.32
N GLN A 19 -3.87 18.61 1.29
CA GLN A 19 -3.85 17.17 1.05
C GLN A 19 -4.99 16.74 0.12
N ASP A 20 -6.20 17.21 0.38
CA ASP A 20 -7.38 16.92 -0.43
C ASP A 20 -7.18 17.40 -1.88
N MET A 21 -6.63 18.61 -2.06
CA MET A 21 -6.30 19.13 -3.39
C MET A 21 -5.27 18.28 -4.14
N LEU A 22 -4.26 17.74 -3.44
CA LEU A 22 -3.25 16.88 -4.04
C LEU A 22 -3.80 15.49 -4.38
N ASP A 23 -4.65 14.92 -3.52
CA ASP A 23 -5.33 13.64 -3.74
C ASP A 23 -6.28 13.71 -4.94
N ASP A 24 -7.12 14.76 -5.01
CA ASP A 24 -8.02 15.00 -6.14
C ASP A 24 -7.23 15.17 -7.45
N ALA A 25 -6.12 15.92 -7.41
CA ALA A 25 -5.25 16.10 -8.58
C ALA A 25 -4.63 14.78 -9.02
N GLN A 26 -4.29 13.90 -8.07
CA GLN A 26 -3.72 12.59 -8.37
C GLN A 26 -4.73 11.72 -9.12
N MET A 27 -5.99 11.74 -8.71
CA MET A 27 -7.08 11.05 -9.38
C MET A 27 -7.35 11.63 -10.78
N ASP A 28 -7.46 12.95 -10.89
CA ASP A 28 -7.70 13.67 -12.16
C ASP A 28 -6.56 13.40 -13.17
N SER A 29 -5.31 13.41 -12.72
CA SER A 29 -4.16 13.07 -13.58
C SER A 29 -4.24 11.64 -14.12
N GLY A 30 -4.75 10.70 -13.32
CA GLY A 30 -4.99 9.31 -13.72
C GLY A 30 -5.99 9.20 -14.86
N HIS A 31 -7.06 9.98 -14.80
CA HIS A 31 -8.10 10.02 -15.82
C HIS A 31 -7.67 10.78 -17.08
N LEU A 32 -7.19 12.02 -16.93
CA LEU A 32 -6.82 12.92 -18.04
C LEU A 32 -5.75 12.30 -18.95
N TYR A 33 -4.77 11.62 -18.37
CA TYR A 33 -3.62 11.09 -19.11
C TYR A 33 -3.63 9.57 -19.22
N THR A 34 -4.82 8.95 -19.22
CA THR A 34 -4.97 7.49 -19.39
C THR A 34 -4.24 6.98 -20.64
N ASN A 35 -4.26 7.76 -21.73
CA ASN A 35 -3.66 7.41 -23.01
C ASN A 35 -2.17 7.79 -23.12
N VAL A 36 -1.61 8.44 -22.10
CA VAL A 36 -0.22 8.92 -22.08
C VAL A 36 0.44 8.44 -20.79
N PRO A 37 0.73 7.13 -20.69
CA PRO A 37 1.06 6.49 -19.41
C PRO A 37 2.31 7.09 -18.75
N PHE A 38 3.33 7.49 -19.53
CA PHE A 38 4.55 8.06 -18.98
C PHE A 38 4.35 9.46 -18.37
N LEU A 39 3.49 10.30 -18.98
CA LEU A 39 3.12 11.59 -18.39
C LEU A 39 2.28 11.39 -17.13
N ARG A 40 1.26 10.51 -17.23
CA ARG A 40 0.40 10.13 -16.11
C ARG A 40 1.23 9.69 -14.90
N ASP A 41 2.15 8.75 -15.11
CA ASP A 41 2.94 8.17 -14.04
C ASP A 41 3.86 9.20 -13.37
N GLN A 42 4.45 10.12 -14.14
CA GLN A 42 5.26 11.23 -13.58
C GLN A 42 4.43 12.22 -12.76
N LEU A 43 3.23 12.58 -13.25
CA LEU A 43 2.33 13.46 -12.50
C LEU A 43 1.80 12.79 -11.24
N GLN A 44 1.38 11.53 -11.32
CA GLN A 44 0.92 10.76 -10.15
C GLN A 44 2.00 10.60 -9.10
N GLN A 45 3.26 10.39 -9.52
CA GLN A 45 4.41 10.33 -8.62
C GLN A 45 4.66 11.68 -7.93
N LEU A 46 4.67 12.78 -8.70
CA LEU A 46 4.83 14.13 -8.15
C LEU A 46 3.78 14.43 -7.08
N LEU A 47 2.51 14.13 -7.37
CA LEU A 47 1.39 14.43 -6.48
C LEU A 47 1.46 13.56 -5.22
N TRP A 48 1.82 12.29 -5.37
CA TRP A 48 2.05 11.38 -4.23
C TRP A 48 3.18 11.86 -3.32
N GLU A 49 4.31 12.31 -3.87
CA GLU A 49 5.42 12.89 -3.09
C GLU A 49 4.97 14.17 -2.38
N GLY A 50 4.16 15.00 -3.04
CA GLY A 50 3.51 16.15 -2.43
C GLY A 50 2.65 15.76 -1.21
N ILE A 51 1.84 14.70 -1.32
CA ILE A 51 1.02 14.20 -0.22
C ILE A 51 1.88 13.67 0.94
N GLU A 52 2.93 12.89 0.64
CA GLU A 52 3.84 12.37 1.67
C GLU A 52 4.56 13.51 2.42
N GLU A 53 5.02 14.54 1.71
CA GLU A 53 5.66 15.68 2.35
C GLU A 53 4.67 16.56 3.11
N CYS A 54 3.47 16.77 2.56
CA CYS A 54 2.39 17.47 3.25
C CYS A 54 1.92 16.72 4.51
N ASN A 55 2.23 15.42 4.68
CA ASN A 55 1.99 14.69 5.94
C ASN A 55 3.06 14.96 7.02
N SER A 56 4.19 15.57 6.68
CA SER A 56 5.28 15.86 7.61
C SER A 56 4.99 17.10 8.45
N ARG A 57 4.89 16.94 9.77
CA ARG A 57 4.46 18.00 10.72
C ARG A 57 5.28 19.29 10.64
N ASP A 58 6.55 19.18 10.26
CA ASP A 58 7.51 20.28 10.26
C ASP A 58 7.55 21.04 8.93
N VAL A 59 6.75 20.63 7.94
CA VAL A 59 6.70 21.26 6.61
C VAL A 59 5.43 22.10 6.48
N ASP A 60 5.56 23.33 6.01
CA ASP A 60 4.44 24.20 5.69
C ASP A 60 3.67 23.66 4.46
N PRO A 61 2.37 23.32 4.58
CA PRO A 61 1.59 22.79 3.46
C PRO A 61 1.55 23.74 2.26
N MET A 62 1.62 25.05 2.46
CA MET A 62 1.61 26.01 1.36
C MET A 62 2.89 25.96 0.54
N VAL A 63 4.04 25.74 1.20
CA VAL A 63 5.32 25.55 0.52
C VAL A 63 5.29 24.27 -0.34
N VAL A 64 4.68 23.21 0.17
CA VAL A 64 4.48 21.96 -0.59
C VAL A 64 3.58 22.20 -1.80
N LEU A 65 2.42 22.86 -1.60
CA LEU A 65 1.47 23.16 -2.66
C LEU A 65 2.12 23.95 -3.80
N HIS A 66 2.78 25.06 -3.45
CA HIS A 66 3.44 25.93 -4.43
C HIS A 66 4.53 25.19 -5.21
N ARG A 67 5.41 24.45 -4.51
CA ARG A 67 6.46 23.68 -5.17
C ARG A 67 5.88 22.59 -6.08
N THR A 68 4.79 21.95 -5.67
CA THR A 68 4.13 20.90 -6.47
C THR A 68 3.49 21.49 -7.74
N LEU A 69 2.88 22.68 -7.66
CA LEU A 69 2.36 23.42 -8.83
C LEU A 69 3.46 23.79 -9.82
N CYS A 70 4.62 24.27 -9.32
CA CYS A 70 5.77 24.55 -10.18
C CYS A 70 6.30 23.29 -10.87
N ASN A 71 6.39 22.18 -10.13
CA ASN A 71 6.86 20.91 -10.66
C ASN A 71 5.88 20.31 -11.68
N GLU A 72 4.57 20.37 -11.44
CA GLU A 72 3.54 19.92 -12.40
C GLU A 72 3.76 20.58 -13.75
N ARG A 73 3.92 21.90 -13.72
CA ARG A 73 4.16 22.70 -14.91
C ARG A 73 5.48 22.34 -15.60
N THR A 74 6.53 22.09 -14.82
CA THR A 74 7.84 21.67 -15.35
C THR A 74 7.74 20.32 -16.05
N ILE A 75 6.96 19.38 -15.51
CA ILE A 75 6.70 18.07 -16.13
C ILE A 75 5.93 18.26 -17.45
N LEU A 76 4.87 19.06 -17.47
CA LEU A 76 4.08 19.31 -18.68
C LEU A 76 4.88 20.05 -19.77
N ASP A 77 5.71 21.01 -19.38
CA ASP A 77 6.62 21.71 -20.28
C ASP A 77 7.70 20.76 -20.87
N ALA A 78 8.31 19.93 -20.03
CA ALA A 78 9.28 18.92 -20.47
C ALA A 78 8.62 17.86 -21.37
N TYR A 79 7.37 17.49 -21.09
CA TYR A 79 6.59 16.65 -21.97
C TYR A 79 6.38 17.30 -23.34
N ASN A 80 5.97 18.56 -23.38
CA ASN A 80 5.77 19.30 -24.62
C ASN A 80 7.07 19.54 -25.40
N LYS A 81 8.22 19.69 -24.74
CA LYS A 81 9.51 19.92 -25.40
C LYS A 81 10.12 18.66 -25.99
N HIS A 82 10.09 17.56 -25.23
CA HIS A 82 10.87 16.37 -25.57
C HIS A 82 10.27 15.06 -25.03
N ARG A 83 8.95 15.04 -24.77
CA ARG A 83 8.23 13.87 -24.23
C ARG A 83 8.95 13.26 -23.03
N LEU A 84 9.38 14.12 -22.09
CA LEU A 84 10.09 13.71 -20.87
C LEU A 84 11.42 13.00 -21.10
N GLY A 85 12.05 13.22 -22.27
CA GLY A 85 13.38 12.70 -22.62
C GLY A 85 13.32 11.53 -23.60
N ASN A 86 12.11 11.09 -23.94
CA ASN A 86 11.86 9.96 -24.82
C ASN A 86 11.69 10.38 -26.28
N ALA A 87 11.50 11.66 -26.60
CA ALA A 87 11.41 12.08 -28.00
C ALA A 87 12.78 12.36 -28.62
N VAL A 88 12.99 11.81 -29.83
CA VAL A 88 14.08 12.26 -30.72
C VAL A 88 13.66 13.61 -31.29
N THR A 89 14.33 14.68 -30.86
CA THR A 89 14.13 16.02 -31.43
C THR A 89 15.47 16.56 -31.91
N SER A 90 15.45 17.61 -32.74
CA SER A 90 16.68 18.32 -33.14
C SER A 90 17.46 18.88 -31.94
N PHE A 91 16.80 19.07 -30.80
CA PHE A 91 17.39 19.57 -29.55
C PHE A 91 17.81 18.45 -28.59
N ASN A 92 17.39 17.20 -28.83
CA ASN A 92 17.67 16.05 -27.98
C ASN A 92 18.20 14.88 -28.82
N VAL A 93 19.51 14.92 -29.11
CA VAL A 93 20.19 13.96 -30.01
C VAL A 93 20.35 12.57 -29.37
N GLN A 94 20.27 12.47 -28.05
CA GLN A 94 20.40 11.20 -27.31
C GLN A 94 19.11 10.94 -26.52
N VAL A 95 18.29 10.02 -27.02
CA VAL A 95 17.18 9.46 -26.25
C VAL A 95 17.74 8.68 -25.08
N LEU A 96 17.21 8.89 -23.87
CA LEU A 96 17.65 8.21 -22.66
C LEU A 96 17.56 6.68 -22.78
N ASP A 97 16.54 6.21 -23.50
CA ASP A 97 16.33 4.81 -23.84
C ASP A 97 15.86 4.71 -25.31
N PRO A 98 16.73 4.27 -26.23
CA PRO A 98 16.40 4.14 -27.65
C PRO A 98 15.18 3.26 -27.93
N GLU A 99 14.87 2.30 -27.06
CA GLU A 99 13.74 1.38 -27.23
C GLU A 99 12.39 2.05 -26.93
N THR A 100 12.41 3.16 -26.17
CA THR A 100 11.22 3.96 -25.84
C THR A 100 11.16 5.26 -26.63
N ALA A 101 11.99 5.39 -27.67
CA ALA A 101 12.02 6.58 -28.53
C ALA A 101 10.63 6.83 -29.15
N VAL A 102 10.04 7.98 -28.83
CA VAL A 102 8.76 8.41 -29.40
C VAL A 102 9.01 9.49 -30.44
N GLU A 103 8.35 9.40 -31.59
CA GLU A 103 8.40 10.49 -32.57
C GLU A 103 7.73 11.73 -31.97
N TYR A 104 8.36 12.89 -32.16
CA TYR A 104 7.77 14.13 -31.70
C TYR A 104 6.60 14.54 -32.61
N ILE A 105 5.40 14.54 -32.04
CA ILE A 105 4.17 14.89 -32.76
C ILE A 105 3.55 16.13 -32.09
N ALA A 106 3.61 17.29 -32.76
CA ALA A 106 3.15 18.57 -32.20
C ALA A 106 1.67 18.58 -31.76
N LYS A 107 0.79 17.84 -32.45
CA LYS A 107 -0.64 17.71 -32.09
C LYS A 107 -0.88 16.99 -30.75
N ASP A 108 0.12 16.27 -30.24
CA ASP A 108 0.05 15.58 -28.95
C ASP A 108 0.55 16.46 -27.80
N ASN A 109 0.89 17.72 -28.06
CA ASN A 109 1.23 18.67 -27.01
C ASN A 109 0.02 18.94 -26.13
N ILE A 110 0.28 19.03 -24.83
CA ILE A 110 -0.73 19.42 -23.86
C ILE A 110 -1.00 20.91 -24.05
N PRO A 111 -2.25 21.35 -24.27
CA PRO A 111 -2.56 22.76 -24.46
C PRO A 111 -2.41 23.55 -23.15
N GLU A 112 -2.06 24.83 -23.23
CA GLU A 112 -2.02 25.77 -22.09
C GLU A 112 -3.45 26.18 -21.68
N VAL A 113 -4.26 25.19 -21.31
CA VAL A 113 -5.64 25.38 -20.85
C VAL A 113 -5.76 24.76 -19.46
N LEU A 114 -6.38 25.48 -18.52
CA LEU A 114 -6.44 25.11 -17.10
C LEU A 114 -6.89 23.66 -16.86
N GLY A 115 -7.85 23.15 -17.64
CA GLY A 115 -8.35 21.76 -17.51
C GLY A 115 -7.32 20.66 -17.81
N PHE A 116 -6.13 21.01 -18.32
CA PHE A 116 -5.00 20.11 -18.55
C PHE A 116 -3.88 20.29 -17.50
N PHE A 117 -4.16 20.94 -16.38
CA PHE A 117 -3.23 21.05 -15.26
C PHE A 117 -3.98 20.55 -14.02
N PRO A 118 -3.96 19.26 -13.69
CA PRO A 118 -4.84 18.69 -12.68
C PRO A 118 -4.78 19.45 -11.35
N LEU A 119 -3.59 19.72 -10.82
CA LEU A 119 -3.43 20.45 -9.56
C LEU A 119 -3.80 21.93 -9.70
N ARG A 120 -3.33 22.62 -10.75
CA ARG A 120 -3.68 24.03 -10.97
C ARG A 120 -5.19 24.22 -11.17
N ALA A 121 -5.86 23.31 -11.85
CA ALA A 121 -7.31 23.33 -12.05
C ALA A 121 -8.07 23.22 -10.74
N ILE A 122 -7.59 22.37 -9.82
CA ILE A 122 -8.17 22.22 -8.49
C ILE A 122 -7.92 23.46 -7.65
N VAL A 123 -6.69 23.97 -7.59
CA VAL A 123 -6.34 25.18 -6.84
C VAL A 123 -7.13 26.39 -7.33
N ALA A 124 -7.34 26.51 -8.64
CA ALA A 124 -8.14 27.59 -9.23
C ALA A 124 -9.63 27.57 -8.80
N LYS A 125 -10.18 26.40 -8.40
CA LYS A 125 -11.55 26.32 -7.83
C LYS A 125 -11.67 27.03 -6.49
N HIS A 126 -10.54 27.30 -5.83
CA HIS A 126 -10.46 28.04 -4.57
C HIS A 126 -10.10 29.52 -4.79
N ASP A 127 -10.37 30.06 -5.98
CA ASP A 127 -10.12 31.46 -6.37
C ASP A 127 -8.64 31.89 -6.28
N ILE A 128 -7.73 30.93 -6.42
CA ILE A 128 -6.29 31.20 -6.45
C ILE A 128 -5.78 31.03 -7.87
N ASP A 129 -5.45 32.15 -8.50
CA ASP A 129 -4.74 32.16 -9.78
C ASP A 129 -3.23 32.26 -9.55
N ILE A 130 -2.53 31.22 -9.99
CA ILE A 130 -1.07 31.19 -9.96
C ILE A 130 -0.58 31.63 -11.34
N GLN A 131 0.03 32.81 -11.38
CA GLN A 131 0.70 33.29 -12.58
C GLN A 131 1.99 32.52 -12.80
N ALA A 132 2.06 31.78 -13.91
CA ALA A 132 3.23 31.02 -14.31
C ALA A 132 3.51 31.21 -15.81
N GLN A 133 4.79 31.13 -16.20
CA GLN A 133 5.19 31.30 -17.61
C GLN A 133 4.62 30.19 -18.49
N PRO A 134 3.99 30.47 -19.65
CA PRO A 134 3.34 29.47 -20.52
C PRO A 134 4.23 28.25 -20.79
N ILE A 135 3.67 27.04 -20.77
CA ILE A 135 4.40 25.84 -21.19
C ILE A 135 4.67 25.90 -22.69
N TYR A 136 5.69 25.19 -23.14
CA TYR A 136 6.07 25.12 -24.54
C TYR A 136 4.91 24.67 -25.46
N GLN A 137 4.69 25.39 -26.56
CA GLN A 137 3.76 25.06 -27.63
C GLN A 137 4.48 25.18 -28.98
N VAL A 138 4.40 24.13 -29.82
CA VAL A 138 4.95 24.21 -31.19
C VAL A 138 4.00 25.01 -32.05
N GLY A 139 4.43 26.20 -32.45
CA GLY A 139 3.58 27.17 -33.14
C GLY A 139 3.74 28.60 -32.65
N GLN A 140 4.53 28.86 -31.59
CA GLN A 140 5.00 30.21 -31.24
C GLN A 140 6.04 30.77 -32.23
N THR A 141 5.80 30.59 -33.53
CA THR A 141 6.02 31.60 -34.56
C THR A 141 4.65 32.17 -34.96
N MET A 142 4.11 32.99 -34.06
CA MET A 142 3.30 34.20 -34.28
C MET A 142 1.96 34.22 -35.04
N GLU A 143 1.54 33.23 -35.83
CA GLU A 143 0.40 33.47 -36.75
C GLU A 143 -1.00 33.02 -36.28
N ALA A 144 -1.11 32.02 -35.38
CA ALA A 144 -2.44 31.48 -35.03
C ALA A 144 -3.17 32.23 -33.90
N ASP A 145 -2.44 32.84 -32.96
CA ASP A 145 -3.07 33.54 -31.82
C ASP A 145 -3.59 34.94 -32.19
N GLN A 146 -3.12 35.54 -33.29
CA GLN A 146 -3.57 36.88 -33.69
C GLN A 146 -4.98 36.86 -34.32
N GLU A 147 -5.41 35.75 -34.92
CA GLU A 147 -6.75 35.61 -35.48
C GLU A 147 -7.79 35.25 -34.41
N GLN A 148 -7.46 34.39 -33.43
CA GLN A 148 -8.40 34.06 -32.34
C GLN A 148 -8.55 35.15 -31.29
N MET A 149 -7.55 36.01 -31.08
CA MET A 149 -7.65 37.09 -30.09
C MET A 149 -8.45 38.30 -30.59
N MET A 150 -8.62 38.48 -31.91
CA MET A 150 -9.49 39.54 -32.46
C MET A 150 -10.97 39.15 -32.55
N GLU A 151 -11.31 37.86 -32.50
CA GLU A 151 -12.70 37.40 -32.71
C GLU A 151 -13.48 37.13 -31.40
N ARG A 152 -12.84 37.22 -30.22
CA ARG A 152 -13.46 36.83 -28.93
C ARG A 152 -13.44 37.91 -27.84
N SER A 153 -13.68 39.16 -28.20
CA SER A 153 -14.13 40.18 -27.24
C SER A 153 -15.66 40.16 -27.13
N SER A 154 -16.22 39.18 -26.43
CA SER A 154 -17.59 39.21 -25.91
C SER A 154 -17.67 38.37 -24.62
N PRO A 155 -18.28 38.86 -23.54
CA PRO A 155 -18.25 38.21 -22.24
C PRO A 155 -19.34 37.12 -22.19
N GLU A 156 -19.04 35.94 -22.73
CA GLU A 156 -19.93 34.79 -22.62
C GLU A 156 -19.47 33.86 -21.50
N ARG A 157 -20.36 33.70 -20.52
CA ARG A 157 -20.18 32.90 -19.30
C ARG A 157 -19.98 31.44 -19.70
N LEU A 158 -18.76 30.93 -19.52
CA LEU A 158 -18.38 29.54 -19.82
C LEU A 158 -19.28 28.56 -19.05
N THR A 159 -20.18 27.90 -19.78
CA THR A 159 -20.84 26.68 -19.34
C THR A 159 -20.04 25.51 -19.91
N LEU A 160 -19.49 24.69 -19.01
CA LEU A 160 -18.80 23.45 -19.37
C LEU A 160 -19.74 22.53 -20.16
N PRO A 161 -19.36 22.04 -21.35
CA PRO A 161 -20.14 21.03 -22.04
C PRO A 161 -20.00 19.69 -21.30
N ASN A 162 -21.14 19.08 -20.95
CA ASN A 162 -21.23 17.71 -20.48
C ASN A 162 -20.66 16.77 -21.55
N TYR A 163 -19.44 16.28 -21.31
CA TYR A 163 -18.79 15.29 -22.15
C TYR A 163 -19.21 13.88 -21.69
N THR A 164 -20.19 13.29 -22.35
CA THR A 164 -20.44 11.85 -22.29
C THR A 164 -19.43 11.12 -23.18
N PRO A 165 -18.61 10.19 -22.66
CA PRO A 165 -17.61 9.50 -23.46
C PRO A 165 -18.27 8.56 -24.49
N HIS A 166 -17.98 8.77 -25.77
CA HIS A 166 -18.21 7.75 -26.79
C HIS A 166 -17.09 6.71 -26.72
N LYS A 167 -17.49 5.44 -26.59
CA LYS A 167 -16.66 4.24 -26.58
C LYS A 167 -16.30 3.89 -28.04
N PRO A 168 -15.02 3.90 -28.46
CA PRO A 168 -14.64 3.27 -29.72
C PRO A 168 -14.48 1.76 -29.52
N ASP A 169 -15.10 0.99 -30.41
CA ASP A 169 -14.87 -0.44 -30.55
C ASP A 169 -13.38 -0.68 -30.81
N THR A 170 -12.74 -1.42 -29.91
CA THR A 170 -11.29 -1.70 -29.98
C THR A 170 -11.08 -3.20 -30.07
N SER A 171 -10.48 -3.62 -31.18
CA SER A 171 -9.85 -4.93 -31.38
C SER A 171 -8.67 -5.11 -30.42
N ASP A 172 -8.57 -6.31 -29.86
CA ASP A 172 -7.52 -6.74 -28.93
C ASP A 172 -6.11 -6.47 -29.47
N SER A 173 -5.41 -5.54 -28.81
CA SER A 173 -3.94 -5.45 -28.88
C SER A 173 -3.40 -5.54 -27.46
N GLN A 174 -2.80 -6.70 -27.15
CA GLN A 174 -2.05 -6.91 -25.91
C GLN A 174 -0.78 -6.07 -25.98
N SER A 175 -0.81 -4.91 -25.32
CA SER A 175 0.32 -3.99 -25.17
C SER A 175 1.30 -4.53 -24.13
N THR A 176 2.52 -4.83 -24.57
CA THR A 176 3.65 -5.26 -23.76
C THR A 176 4.20 -4.05 -22.98
N TRP A 177 3.96 -4.02 -21.67
CA TRP A 177 4.39 -2.97 -20.74
C TRP A 177 5.91 -3.02 -20.46
N THR A 178 6.60 -1.88 -20.57
CA THR A 178 7.94 -1.68 -19.99
C THR A 178 7.86 -0.81 -18.73
N PRO A 179 8.56 -1.15 -17.63
CA PRO A 179 8.45 -0.45 -16.35
C PRO A 179 9.33 0.81 -16.25
N SER A 180 8.72 1.93 -15.81
CA SER A 180 9.36 3.21 -15.45
C SER A 180 10.35 3.09 -14.28
N THR A 181 11.44 3.87 -14.32
CA THR A 181 12.72 3.67 -13.60
C THR A 181 12.88 4.38 -12.25
N SER A 182 11.83 4.96 -11.64
CA SER A 182 11.97 5.47 -10.26
C SER A 182 11.99 4.31 -9.25
N SER A 183 13.20 3.91 -8.84
CA SER A 183 13.42 2.69 -8.03
C SER A 183 12.66 2.64 -6.69
N ALA A 184 12.26 3.81 -6.16
CA ALA A 184 11.49 3.89 -4.92
C ALA A 184 10.02 3.51 -5.11
N ALA A 185 9.35 4.02 -6.15
CA ALA A 185 7.93 3.76 -6.42
C ALA A 185 7.69 2.31 -6.87
N LEU A 186 8.62 1.76 -7.65
CA LEU A 186 8.61 0.36 -8.08
C LEU A 186 8.52 -0.61 -6.87
N ASN A 187 9.14 -0.27 -5.75
CA ASN A 187 9.17 -1.15 -4.58
C ASN A 187 7.84 -1.22 -3.81
N TYR A 188 6.93 -0.25 -3.97
CA TYR A 188 5.71 -0.18 -3.14
C TYR A 188 4.51 -0.92 -3.73
N ASN A 189 4.49 -1.23 -5.03
CA ASN A 189 3.36 -1.90 -5.68
C ASN A 189 3.74 -3.25 -6.32
N LYS A 190 4.39 -4.12 -5.53
CA LYS A 190 4.83 -5.44 -6.01
C LYS A 190 3.68 -6.40 -6.36
N LEU A 191 2.44 -6.08 -5.97
CA LEU A 191 1.22 -6.87 -6.22
C LEU A 191 0.27 -6.17 -7.20
N ARG A 192 0.81 -5.41 -8.16
CA ARG A 192 0.03 -4.63 -9.13
C ARG A 192 -0.82 -5.49 -10.07
N ASP A 193 -0.41 -6.72 -10.31
CA ASP A 193 -1.11 -7.71 -11.15
C ASP A 193 -2.12 -8.54 -10.35
N ALA A 194 -2.18 -8.35 -9.03
CA ALA A 194 -3.11 -9.05 -8.18
C ALA A 194 -4.45 -8.31 -8.13
N PRO A 195 -5.56 -9.03 -7.87
CA PRO A 195 -6.85 -8.41 -7.70
C PRO A 195 -6.87 -7.35 -6.60
N SER A 196 -7.77 -6.39 -6.80
CA SER A 196 -7.95 -5.26 -5.91
C SER A 196 -8.25 -5.68 -4.48
N PRO A 197 -7.74 -4.97 -3.45
CA PRO A 197 -8.02 -5.32 -2.06
C PRO A 197 -9.50 -5.18 -1.67
N TRP A 198 -10.28 -4.42 -2.45
CA TRP A 198 -11.72 -4.23 -2.26
C TRP A 198 -12.57 -5.26 -3.01
N LEU A 199 -11.96 -6.29 -3.59
CA LEU A 199 -12.71 -7.40 -4.17
C LEU A 199 -13.37 -8.21 -3.03
N PRO A 200 -14.70 -8.39 -3.02
CA PRO A 200 -15.38 -9.07 -1.92
C PRO A 200 -15.05 -10.56 -1.85
N PHE A 201 -15.25 -11.16 -0.67
CA PHE A 201 -15.16 -12.61 -0.49
C PHE A 201 -16.49 -13.29 -0.84
N PRO A 202 -16.46 -14.51 -1.40
CA PRO A 202 -17.66 -15.29 -1.62
C PRO A 202 -18.15 -15.89 -0.30
N SER A 203 -19.38 -16.42 -0.32
CA SER A 203 -19.78 -17.39 0.70
C SER A 203 -19.17 -18.75 0.34
N GLY A 204 -18.25 -19.25 1.14
CA GLY A 204 -17.53 -20.50 0.86
C GLY A 204 -16.26 -20.68 1.67
N ASN A 205 -15.51 -21.72 1.30
CA ASN A 205 -14.27 -22.11 1.94
C ASN A 205 -13.08 -21.75 1.04
N LEU A 206 -12.10 -21.03 1.59
CA LEU A 206 -10.84 -20.73 0.90
C LEU A 206 -9.66 -21.08 1.80
N THR A 207 -8.71 -21.85 1.29
CA THR A 207 -7.46 -22.12 2.02
C THR A 207 -6.60 -20.86 2.12
N MET A 208 -5.69 -20.83 3.08
CA MET A 208 -4.68 -19.77 3.17
C MET A 208 -3.85 -19.65 1.89
N ALA A 209 -3.55 -20.77 1.24
CA ALA A 209 -2.78 -20.81 0.00
C ALA A 209 -3.56 -20.17 -1.16
N GLU A 210 -4.84 -20.51 -1.35
CA GLU A 210 -5.73 -19.89 -2.35
C GLU A 210 -5.80 -18.37 -2.15
N VAL A 211 -5.97 -17.90 -0.91
CA VAL A 211 -5.97 -16.47 -0.60
C VAL A 211 -4.64 -15.81 -0.98
N THR A 212 -3.49 -16.42 -0.64
CA THR A 212 -2.18 -15.83 -0.98
C THR A 212 -1.83 -15.90 -2.47
N ALA A 213 -2.38 -16.87 -3.21
CA ALA A 213 -2.14 -17.04 -4.64
C ALA A 213 -3.02 -16.08 -5.47
N PHE A 214 -4.33 -16.09 -5.21
CA PHE A 214 -5.32 -15.41 -6.03
C PHE A 214 -5.73 -14.05 -5.48
N LEU A 215 -5.67 -13.85 -4.16
CA LEU A 215 -6.17 -12.65 -3.48
C LEU A 215 -5.15 -12.06 -2.49
N PRO A 216 -3.86 -11.91 -2.84
CA PRO A 216 -2.81 -11.54 -1.87
C PRO A 216 -3.05 -10.17 -1.23
N GLN A 217 -3.71 -9.25 -1.93
CA GLN A 217 -4.06 -7.92 -1.41
C GLN A 217 -5.12 -7.96 -0.30
N SER A 218 -5.88 -9.06 -0.20
CA SER A 218 -6.91 -9.25 0.80
C SER A 218 -6.37 -9.43 2.22
N ILE A 219 -5.05 -9.57 2.40
CA ILE A 219 -4.35 -9.49 3.70
C ILE A 219 -4.53 -8.10 4.35
N LYS A 220 -5.04 -7.11 3.62
CA LYS A 220 -5.50 -5.84 4.20
C LYS A 220 -6.83 -6.00 4.98
N SER A 221 -7.62 -7.05 4.76
CA SER A 221 -8.87 -7.28 5.53
C SER A 221 -8.58 -7.65 6.98
N PHE A 222 -9.25 -7.00 7.94
CA PHE A 222 -9.07 -7.33 9.36
C PHE A 222 -9.52 -8.77 9.68
N ASP A 223 -10.50 -9.31 8.97
CA ASP A 223 -10.96 -10.70 9.14
C ASP A 223 -9.89 -11.70 8.72
N ILE A 224 -9.22 -11.46 7.58
CA ILE A 224 -8.09 -12.27 7.12
C ILE A 224 -6.91 -12.16 8.10
N ILE A 225 -6.57 -10.93 8.52
CA ILE A 225 -5.51 -10.69 9.51
C ILE A 225 -5.79 -11.47 10.79
N ASN A 226 -7.02 -11.36 11.31
CA ASN A 226 -7.44 -12.02 12.53
C ASN A 226 -7.37 -13.54 12.39
N ARG A 227 -7.93 -14.12 11.31
CA ARG A 227 -7.89 -15.55 11.01
C ARG A 227 -6.45 -16.07 10.93
N PHE A 228 -5.62 -15.48 10.08
CA PHE A 228 -4.27 -15.98 9.82
C PHE A 228 -3.36 -15.86 11.04
N ILE A 229 -3.32 -14.70 11.70
CA ILE A 229 -2.45 -14.51 12.87
C ILE A 229 -2.96 -15.35 14.06
N SER A 230 -4.27 -15.53 14.23
CA SER A 230 -4.84 -16.42 15.26
C SER A 230 -4.45 -17.89 15.06
N ASN A 231 -4.17 -18.29 13.83
CA ASN A 231 -3.68 -19.62 13.47
C ASN A 231 -2.15 -19.72 13.40
N GLY A 232 -1.43 -18.67 13.81
CA GLY A 232 0.03 -18.67 13.96
C GLY A 232 0.79 -18.16 12.75
N ALA A 233 0.12 -17.55 11.77
CA ALA A 233 0.79 -16.96 10.63
C ALA A 233 1.66 -15.77 11.08
N LEU A 234 2.87 -15.70 10.52
CA LEU A 234 3.74 -14.54 10.63
C LEU A 234 3.77 -13.81 9.29
N ALA A 235 4.09 -12.51 9.31
CA ALA A 235 4.28 -11.75 8.09
C ALA A 235 5.39 -12.35 7.18
N MET A 236 6.39 -13.05 7.75
CA MET A 236 7.37 -13.81 6.97
C MET A 236 6.76 -15.03 6.25
N THR A 237 5.82 -15.72 6.89
CA THR A 237 5.14 -16.89 6.31
C THR A 237 4.28 -16.45 5.15
N LEU A 238 3.50 -15.37 5.34
CA LEU A 238 2.68 -14.76 4.29
C LEU A 238 3.52 -14.27 3.11
N ALA A 239 4.64 -13.58 3.37
CA ALA A 239 5.56 -13.15 2.33
C ALA A 239 6.12 -14.36 1.55
N SER A 240 6.51 -15.42 2.26
CA SER A 240 7.00 -16.66 1.64
C SER A 240 5.94 -17.31 0.75
N MET A 241 4.69 -17.43 1.22
CA MET A 241 3.60 -18.01 0.45
C MET A 241 3.26 -17.19 -0.80
N ILE A 242 3.16 -15.86 -0.67
CA ILE A 242 2.93 -14.98 -1.83
C ILE A 242 4.06 -15.11 -2.84
N ASN A 243 5.31 -15.07 -2.40
CA ASN A 243 6.46 -15.26 -3.28
C ASN A 243 6.54 -16.66 -3.88
N HIS A 244 5.95 -17.67 -3.25
CA HIS A 244 5.88 -19.03 -3.77
C HIS A 244 4.83 -19.13 -4.87
N TYR A 245 3.62 -18.62 -4.64
CA TYR A 245 2.50 -18.77 -5.56
C TYR A 245 2.44 -17.74 -6.67
N ARG A 246 3.04 -16.54 -6.49
CA ARG A 246 2.97 -15.46 -7.48
C ARG A 246 4.31 -15.14 -8.13
N ALA A 247 4.23 -14.66 -9.36
CA ALA A 247 5.35 -14.05 -10.05
C ALA A 247 5.46 -12.60 -9.56
N MET A 248 6.67 -12.19 -9.20
CA MET A 248 6.91 -10.87 -8.63
C MET A 248 7.92 -10.15 -9.54
N PRO A 249 7.45 -9.47 -10.60
CA PRO A 249 8.34 -8.89 -11.62
C PRO A 249 9.28 -7.83 -11.04
N ILE A 250 8.89 -7.19 -9.93
CA ILE A 250 9.66 -6.15 -9.23
C ILE A 250 10.38 -6.73 -7.99
N GLY A 251 10.74 -8.00 -8.07
CA GLY A 251 11.40 -8.75 -7.00
C GLY A 251 10.44 -9.18 -5.88
N PRO A 252 10.92 -10.03 -4.95
CA PRO A 252 10.07 -10.66 -3.94
C PRO A 252 9.43 -9.65 -2.99
N ILE A 253 8.22 -9.97 -2.50
CA ILE A 253 7.58 -9.23 -1.41
C ILE A 253 8.32 -9.50 -0.11
N GLU A 254 8.60 -8.43 0.64
CA GLU A 254 9.33 -8.52 1.90
C GLU A 254 8.37 -8.59 3.09
N ASN A 255 8.87 -9.12 4.21
CA ASN A 255 8.14 -9.19 5.47
C ASN A 255 7.62 -7.82 5.93
N ASN A 256 8.42 -6.77 5.76
CA ASN A 256 8.02 -5.39 6.12
C ASN A 256 6.84 -4.89 5.27
N THR A 257 6.79 -5.26 3.98
CA THR A 257 5.68 -4.92 3.10
C THR A 257 4.37 -5.56 3.58
N ILE A 258 4.40 -6.84 3.93
CA ILE A 258 3.23 -7.54 4.49
C ILE A 258 2.79 -6.90 5.81
N TYR A 259 3.73 -6.58 6.70
CA TYR A 259 3.43 -5.87 7.94
C TYR A 259 2.73 -4.53 7.68
N ARG A 260 3.23 -3.73 6.73
CA ARG A 260 2.60 -2.45 6.34
C ARG A 260 1.20 -2.63 5.79
N MET A 261 0.96 -3.67 4.97
CA MET A 261 -0.37 -3.99 4.45
C MET A 261 -1.38 -4.27 5.57
N MET A 262 -0.98 -4.99 6.62
CA MET A 262 -1.87 -5.29 7.75
C MET A 262 -2.06 -4.09 8.68
N LYS A 263 -0.99 -3.31 8.93
CA LYS A 263 -0.93 -2.26 9.96
C LYS A 263 -2.06 -1.24 9.85
N GLY A 264 -2.42 -0.80 8.64
CA GLY A 264 -3.46 0.20 8.43
C GLY A 264 -4.80 -0.24 9.03
N GLN A 265 -5.23 -1.44 8.69
CA GLN A 265 -6.55 -1.97 9.06
C GLN A 265 -6.58 -2.47 10.51
N MET A 266 -5.45 -2.96 11.02
CA MET A 266 -5.28 -3.20 12.46
C MET A 266 -5.46 -1.92 13.29
N ASN A 267 -4.88 -0.80 12.83
CA ASN A 267 -4.99 0.48 13.53
C ASN A 267 -6.41 1.04 13.49
N ILE A 268 -7.11 0.92 12.36
CA ILE A 268 -8.51 1.34 12.23
C ILE A 268 -9.37 0.51 13.20
N HIS A 269 -9.26 -0.82 13.14
CA HIS A 269 -10.04 -1.71 13.99
C HIS A 269 -9.72 -1.55 15.49
N ALA A 270 -8.45 -1.27 15.84
CA ALA A 270 -8.04 -1.00 17.22
C ALA A 270 -8.64 0.30 17.80
N LYS A 271 -9.05 1.24 16.96
CA LYS A 271 -9.74 2.47 17.38
C LYS A 271 -11.23 2.26 17.56
N THR A 272 -11.85 1.45 16.69
CA THR A 272 -13.30 1.23 16.69
C THR A 272 -13.74 0.12 17.65
N ASN A 273 -12.89 -0.87 17.90
CA ASN A 273 -13.20 -2.02 18.75
C ASN A 273 -12.31 -2.06 20.01
N PRO A 274 -12.86 -1.85 21.22
CA PRO A 274 -12.10 -1.88 22.48
C PRO A 274 -11.36 -3.19 22.74
N ALA A 275 -11.85 -4.33 22.24
CA ALA A 275 -11.20 -5.63 22.38
C ALA A 275 -9.85 -5.69 21.65
N TYR A 276 -9.64 -4.82 20.66
CA TYR A 276 -8.44 -4.73 19.84
C TYR A 276 -7.59 -3.50 20.20
N LYS A 277 -7.79 -2.89 21.38
CA LYS A 277 -7.06 -1.67 21.77
C LYS A 277 -5.54 -1.88 21.72
N GLY A 278 -4.87 -1.10 20.87
CA GLY A 278 -3.43 -1.20 20.66
C GLY A 278 -3.00 -2.48 19.93
N TRP A 279 -3.87 -3.03 19.08
CA TRP A 279 -3.60 -4.22 18.28
C TRP A 279 -2.31 -4.04 17.46
N THR A 280 -1.40 -4.98 17.66
CA THR A 280 -0.17 -5.16 16.88
C THR A 280 0.00 -6.65 16.61
N VAL A 281 0.83 -7.02 15.66
CA VAL A 281 1.10 -8.44 15.36
C VAL A 281 1.58 -9.18 16.63
N THR A 282 2.45 -8.54 17.42
CA THR A 282 2.98 -9.11 18.67
C THR A 282 1.92 -9.25 19.76
N LYS A 283 1.02 -8.26 19.88
CA LYS A 283 -0.05 -8.27 20.89
C LYS A 283 -1.28 -9.07 20.49
N HIS A 284 -1.33 -9.59 19.26
CA HIS A 284 -2.48 -10.34 18.78
C HIS A 284 -2.72 -11.63 19.59
N ALA A 285 -1.66 -12.26 20.09
CA ALA A 285 -1.76 -13.45 20.93
C ALA A 285 -2.47 -13.18 22.28
N ASP A 286 -2.48 -11.92 22.73
CA ASP A 286 -3.12 -11.51 23.99
C ASP A 286 -4.63 -11.21 23.81
N ILE A 287 -5.10 -11.15 22.56
CA ILE A 287 -6.51 -10.88 22.24
C ILE A 287 -7.33 -12.13 22.56
N ILE A 288 -8.35 -11.98 23.40
CA ILE A 288 -9.26 -13.05 23.77
C ILE A 288 -10.08 -13.43 22.53
N LYS A 289 -9.89 -14.66 22.06
CA LYS A 289 -10.63 -15.17 20.92
C LYS A 289 -12.08 -15.46 21.33
N PRO A 290 -13.06 -15.18 20.46
CA PRO A 290 -14.45 -15.59 20.69
C PRO A 290 -14.53 -17.10 20.92
N SER A 291 -15.46 -17.56 21.76
CA SER A 291 -15.70 -19.00 21.95
C SER A 291 -16.13 -19.72 20.67
N THR A 292 -16.66 -18.96 19.69
CA THR A 292 -17.04 -19.44 18.36
C THR A 292 -15.86 -19.56 17.39
N PHE A 293 -14.65 -19.13 17.78
CA PHE A 293 -13.49 -19.19 16.91
C PHE A 293 -13.06 -20.64 16.68
N ASN A 294 -13.12 -21.09 15.43
CA ASN A 294 -12.71 -22.43 15.02
C ASN A 294 -11.40 -22.37 14.23
N HIS A 295 -10.32 -22.88 14.84
CA HIS A 295 -8.98 -22.96 14.26
C HIS A 295 -8.89 -23.79 12.98
N SER A 296 -9.78 -24.76 12.80
CA SER A 296 -9.81 -25.64 11.63
C SER A 296 -10.73 -25.11 10.52
N SER A 297 -11.42 -24.00 10.75
CA SER A 297 -12.30 -23.41 9.75
C SER A 297 -11.49 -22.69 8.68
N VAL A 298 -11.83 -22.97 7.42
CA VAL A 298 -11.32 -22.26 6.24
C VAL A 298 -12.39 -21.39 5.57
N SER A 299 -13.56 -21.26 6.22
CA SER A 299 -14.66 -20.43 5.72
C SER A 299 -14.25 -18.96 5.66
N VAL A 300 -14.60 -18.32 4.55
CA VAL A 300 -14.50 -16.86 4.36
C VAL A 300 -15.88 -16.20 4.27
N SER A 301 -16.95 -16.96 4.49
CA SER A 301 -18.30 -16.39 4.58
C SER A 301 -18.34 -15.27 5.61
N ASN A 302 -18.88 -14.12 5.19
CA ASN A 302 -19.00 -12.88 5.98
C ASN A 302 -17.68 -12.14 6.25
N PHE A 303 -16.60 -12.45 5.52
CA PHE A 303 -15.39 -11.64 5.62
C PHE A 303 -15.57 -10.31 4.91
N HIS A 304 -15.12 -9.25 5.56
CA HIS A 304 -15.21 -7.88 5.06
C HIS A 304 -14.00 -7.56 4.18
N THR A 305 -14.22 -6.71 3.19
CA THR A 305 -13.13 -6.02 2.51
C THR A 305 -12.51 -4.98 3.46
N PRO A 306 -11.28 -4.50 3.19
CA PRO A 306 -10.68 -3.43 3.97
C PRO A 306 -11.63 -2.23 4.02
N GLU A 307 -11.83 -1.67 5.22
CA GLU A 307 -12.72 -0.54 5.42
C GLU A 307 -12.23 0.63 4.56
N SER A 308 -13.08 1.08 3.63
CA SER A 308 -12.81 2.27 2.85
C SER A 308 -12.95 3.46 3.78
N MET A 309 -11.86 4.19 4.01
CA MET A 309 -11.92 5.49 4.69
C MET A 309 -12.77 6.51 3.91
N MET A 310 -13.03 6.23 2.62
CA MET A 310 -13.83 7.07 1.74
C MET A 310 -15.20 6.42 1.55
N SER A 311 -16.20 6.98 2.23
CA SER A 311 -17.54 6.45 2.52
C SER A 311 -18.50 6.28 1.33
N SER A 312 -18.03 6.09 0.10
CA SER A 312 -18.93 5.84 -1.03
C SER A 312 -19.20 4.34 -1.16
N PRO A 313 -20.47 3.89 -1.15
CA PRO A 313 -20.83 2.50 -1.44
C PRO A 313 -20.48 2.22 -2.90
N GLN A 314 -19.26 1.71 -3.13
CA GLN A 314 -18.88 1.20 -4.43
C GLN A 314 -19.71 -0.05 -4.72
N SER A 315 -20.24 -0.14 -5.95
CA SER A 315 -20.85 -1.37 -6.42
C SER A 315 -19.88 -2.54 -6.21
N PRO A 316 -20.38 -3.74 -5.84
CA PRO A 316 -19.52 -4.90 -5.61
C PRO A 316 -18.63 -5.12 -6.83
N LYS A 317 -17.32 -4.96 -6.64
CA LYS A 317 -16.36 -5.18 -7.72
C LYS A 317 -16.41 -6.65 -8.10
N THR A 318 -16.59 -6.93 -9.38
CA THR A 318 -16.51 -8.28 -9.94
C THR A 318 -15.29 -8.41 -10.84
N ILE A 319 -14.83 -9.63 -11.02
CA ILE A 319 -13.72 -9.99 -11.92
C ILE A 319 -13.98 -11.39 -12.49
N LEU A 320 -13.53 -11.67 -13.72
CA LEU A 320 -13.62 -13.02 -14.27
C LEU A 320 -12.76 -13.98 -13.45
N PHE A 321 -13.22 -15.22 -13.24
CA PHE A 321 -12.44 -16.23 -12.54
C PHE A 321 -11.08 -16.49 -13.21
N ARG A 322 -11.04 -16.55 -14.56
CA ARG A 322 -9.79 -16.73 -15.31
C ARG A 322 -8.76 -15.63 -15.05
N ASP A 323 -9.21 -14.39 -14.81
CA ASP A 323 -8.32 -13.26 -14.55
C ASP A 323 -7.70 -13.30 -13.14
N LEU A 324 -8.26 -14.08 -12.21
CA LEU A 324 -7.63 -14.31 -10.89
C LEU A 324 -6.30 -15.08 -11.02
N ALA A 325 -6.10 -15.81 -12.12
CA ALA A 325 -4.85 -16.50 -12.41
C ALA A 325 -3.73 -15.55 -12.90
N ASN A 326 -4.04 -14.29 -13.20
CA ASN A 326 -3.05 -13.32 -13.64
C ASN A 326 -1.97 -13.12 -12.55
N GLY A 327 -0.71 -13.30 -12.94
CA GLY A 327 0.44 -13.21 -12.05
C GLY A 327 0.64 -14.42 -11.13
N VAL A 328 -0.16 -15.48 -11.25
CA VAL A 328 0.04 -16.73 -10.51
C VAL A 328 1.18 -17.51 -11.18
N LYS A 329 2.24 -17.78 -10.41
CA LYS A 329 3.41 -18.57 -10.83
C LYS A 329 3.21 -20.07 -10.62
N VAL A 330 2.57 -20.44 -9.51
CA VAL A 330 2.28 -21.84 -9.17
C VAL A 330 0.82 -21.90 -8.75
N MET A 331 0.01 -22.71 -9.41
CA MET A 331 -1.36 -22.96 -8.97
C MET A 331 -1.33 -23.73 -7.65
N PRO A 332 -2.10 -23.33 -6.62
CA PRO A 332 -2.27 -24.15 -5.43
C PRO A 332 -2.77 -25.54 -5.83
N SER A 333 -2.30 -26.59 -5.14
CA SER A 333 -2.65 -27.98 -5.45
C SER A 333 -2.67 -28.83 -4.19
N GLY A 334 -3.28 -30.02 -4.26
CA GLY A 334 -3.37 -30.94 -3.13
C GLY A 334 -3.96 -30.26 -1.88
N PRO A 335 -3.33 -30.38 -0.70
CA PRO A 335 -3.80 -29.74 0.54
C PRO A 335 -3.82 -28.20 0.56
N ASP A 336 -3.26 -27.56 -0.46
CA ASP A 336 -3.25 -26.11 -0.61
C ASP A 336 -4.36 -25.61 -1.58
N ALA A 337 -5.12 -26.52 -2.20
CA ALA A 337 -6.21 -26.19 -3.12
C ALA A 337 -7.57 -26.61 -2.55
N LEU A 338 -8.60 -25.82 -2.85
CA LEU A 338 -9.99 -26.14 -2.56
C LEU A 338 -10.88 -25.64 -3.70
N ASP A 339 -12.03 -25.03 -3.39
CA ASP A 339 -13.04 -24.66 -4.37
C ASP A 339 -12.61 -23.52 -5.31
N LEU A 340 -11.83 -22.54 -4.84
CA LEU A 340 -11.42 -21.42 -5.70
C LEU A 340 -10.42 -21.85 -6.76
N THR A 341 -9.45 -22.71 -6.40
CA THR A 341 -8.55 -23.33 -7.38
C THR A 341 -9.34 -24.08 -8.45
N ARG A 342 -10.34 -24.88 -8.05
CA ARG A 342 -11.18 -25.65 -8.98
C ARG A 342 -11.96 -24.74 -9.94
N CYS A 343 -12.58 -23.68 -9.41
CA CYS A 343 -13.30 -22.68 -10.22
C CYS A 343 -12.38 -22.01 -11.24
N ILE A 344 -11.19 -21.58 -10.83
CA ILE A 344 -10.23 -20.91 -11.72
C ILE A 344 -9.73 -21.87 -12.79
N GLN A 345 -9.38 -23.11 -12.43
CA GLN A 345 -8.94 -24.13 -13.40
C GLN A 345 -10.03 -24.41 -14.44
N TYR A 346 -11.27 -24.58 -14.00
CA TYR A 346 -12.40 -24.77 -14.92
C TYR A 346 -12.53 -23.62 -15.91
N CYS A 347 -12.49 -22.37 -15.44
CA CYS A 347 -12.60 -21.18 -16.31
C CYS A 347 -11.38 -20.96 -17.23
N LEU A 348 -10.22 -21.54 -16.91
CA LEU A 348 -9.06 -21.56 -17.82
C LEU A 348 -9.22 -22.61 -18.93
N GLU A 349 -9.90 -23.71 -18.64
CA GLU A 349 -10.18 -24.80 -19.60
C GLU A 349 -11.41 -24.51 -20.49
N HIS A 350 -12.28 -23.60 -20.06
CA HIS A 350 -13.54 -23.22 -20.73
C HIS A 350 -13.55 -21.72 -20.99
N ASP A 351 -12.69 -21.27 -21.92
CA ASP A 351 -12.49 -19.85 -22.24
C ASP A 351 -13.74 -19.17 -22.84
N ASN A 352 -14.68 -19.96 -23.37
CA ASN A 352 -15.96 -19.52 -23.92
C ASN A 352 -17.03 -19.24 -22.85
N GLU A 353 -16.76 -19.52 -21.57
CA GLU A 353 -17.68 -19.27 -20.46
C GLU A 353 -17.19 -18.12 -19.57
N ASP A 354 -18.06 -17.11 -19.36
CA ASP A 354 -17.77 -15.97 -18.51
C ASP A 354 -18.39 -16.15 -17.12
N TRP A 355 -17.57 -16.62 -16.18
CA TRP A 355 -17.94 -16.74 -14.77
C TRP A 355 -17.29 -15.60 -13.96
N TYR A 356 -18.06 -14.93 -13.10
CA TYR A 356 -17.60 -13.78 -12.34
C TYR A 356 -17.44 -14.09 -10.84
N TYR A 357 -16.26 -13.79 -10.31
CA TYR A 357 -15.99 -13.75 -8.88
C TYR A 357 -16.37 -12.38 -8.28
N PRO A 358 -16.93 -12.31 -7.05
CA PRO A 358 -17.34 -13.44 -6.21
C PRO A 358 -18.77 -13.92 -6.48
N THR A 359 -19.53 -13.23 -7.32
CA THR A 359 -20.99 -13.41 -7.51
C THR A 359 -21.38 -14.83 -7.89
N ASP A 360 -20.68 -15.42 -8.85
CA ASP A 360 -21.02 -16.74 -9.39
C ASP A 360 -20.29 -17.89 -8.68
N PHE A 361 -19.51 -17.60 -7.63
CA PHE A 361 -18.71 -18.61 -6.94
C PHE A 361 -19.54 -19.83 -6.50
N ALA A 362 -20.67 -19.59 -5.84
CA ALA A 362 -21.53 -20.68 -5.36
C ALA A 362 -22.15 -21.48 -6.51
N SER A 363 -22.58 -20.80 -7.58
CA SER A 363 -23.16 -21.42 -8.78
C SER A 363 -22.12 -22.28 -9.52
N LEU A 364 -20.90 -21.77 -9.66
CA LEU A 364 -19.81 -22.49 -10.30
C LEU A 364 -19.36 -23.69 -9.46
N VAL A 365 -19.23 -23.54 -8.14
CA VAL A 365 -18.97 -24.68 -7.23
C VAL A 365 -20.05 -25.75 -7.37
N GLN A 366 -21.32 -25.35 -7.46
CA GLN A 366 -22.42 -26.29 -7.68
C GLN A 366 -22.32 -26.97 -9.06
N ASN A 367 -21.95 -26.23 -10.11
CA ASN A 367 -21.71 -26.77 -11.45
C ASN A 367 -20.57 -27.81 -11.46
N LEU A 368 -19.55 -27.62 -10.62
CA LEU A 368 -18.42 -28.53 -10.44
C LEU A 368 -18.74 -29.75 -9.55
N GLY A 369 -20.02 -30.02 -9.25
CA GLY A 369 -20.44 -31.14 -8.41
C GLY A 369 -20.52 -30.83 -6.91
N GLY A 370 -20.51 -29.54 -6.54
CA GLY A 370 -20.62 -29.07 -5.17
C GLY A 370 -19.28 -28.76 -4.49
N ALA A 371 -19.38 -28.28 -3.26
CA ALA A 371 -18.23 -27.87 -2.43
C ALA A 371 -17.32 -29.07 -2.14
N ALA A 372 -16.01 -28.87 -2.31
CA ALA A 372 -15.02 -29.89 -2.00
C ALA A 372 -15.00 -30.17 -0.47
N PRO A 373 -14.78 -31.43 -0.07
CA PRO A 373 -14.68 -31.78 1.34
C PRO A 373 -13.47 -31.07 1.97
N VAL A 374 -13.71 -30.41 3.11
CA VAL A 374 -12.63 -29.76 3.89
C VAL A 374 -11.94 -30.80 4.76
N HIS A 375 -10.64 -30.98 4.57
CA HIS A 375 -9.78 -31.84 5.38
C HIS A 375 -8.95 -31.03 6.38
N SER A 376 -8.43 -31.69 7.41
CA SER A 376 -7.53 -31.07 8.40
C SER A 376 -6.27 -30.48 7.76
N GLU A 377 -5.84 -31.01 6.62
CA GLU A 377 -4.67 -30.54 5.88
C GLU A 377 -4.91 -29.20 5.17
N HIS A 378 -6.17 -28.79 4.99
CA HIS A 378 -6.56 -27.49 4.43
C HIS A 378 -6.51 -26.35 5.47
N ALA A 379 -6.48 -26.68 6.75
CA ALA A 379 -6.47 -25.70 7.83
C ALA A 379 -5.21 -24.80 7.77
N ASP A 380 -5.36 -23.53 8.16
CA ASP A 380 -4.28 -22.54 8.09
C ASP A 380 -3.01 -23.01 8.81
N ALA A 381 -3.14 -23.65 9.99
CA ALA A 381 -2.01 -24.16 10.75
C ALA A 381 -1.20 -25.22 9.97
N ALA A 382 -1.88 -26.05 9.17
CA ALA A 382 -1.22 -27.05 8.33
C ALA A 382 -0.47 -26.36 7.17
N ALA A 383 -1.10 -25.38 6.51
CA ALA A 383 -0.45 -24.57 5.47
C ALA A 383 0.78 -23.81 6.02
N ILE A 384 0.66 -23.17 7.18
CA ILE A 384 1.76 -22.49 7.87
C ILE A 384 2.93 -23.45 8.12
N THR A 385 2.64 -24.66 8.59
CA THR A 385 3.68 -25.67 8.87
C THR A 385 4.42 -26.07 7.60
N ARG A 386 3.70 -26.33 6.50
CA ARG A 386 4.29 -26.64 5.19
C ARG A 386 5.19 -25.51 4.69
N HIS A 387 4.68 -24.29 4.68
CA HIS A 387 5.35 -23.13 4.08
C HIS A 387 6.39 -22.47 5.00
N SER A 388 6.46 -22.87 6.28
CA SER A 388 7.48 -22.39 7.23
C SER A 388 8.64 -23.37 7.43
N ALA A 389 8.51 -24.64 7.01
CA ALA A 389 9.53 -25.67 7.25
C ALA A 389 10.91 -25.33 6.65
N GLY A 390 10.94 -24.61 5.53
CA GLY A 390 12.17 -24.15 4.86
C GLY A 390 12.66 -22.77 5.30
N LEU A 391 11.82 -22.01 5.99
CA LEU A 391 12.19 -20.72 6.57
C LEU A 391 13.06 -21.01 7.78
N LYS A 392 14.36 -21.20 7.53
CA LYS A 392 15.38 -21.12 8.57
C LYS A 392 15.18 -19.75 9.18
N LEU A 393 14.48 -19.69 10.32
CA LEU A 393 14.61 -18.64 11.31
C LEU A 393 16.09 -18.70 11.67
N THR A 394 16.94 -18.07 10.85
CA THR A 394 18.38 -18.00 10.98
C THR A 394 18.59 -17.25 12.26
N LYS A 395 18.60 -18.03 13.35
CA LYS A 395 18.45 -17.64 14.76
C LYS A 395 18.58 -16.13 14.85
N VAL A 396 17.46 -15.42 14.62
CA VAL A 396 17.40 -14.01 14.98
C VAL A 396 17.61 -14.11 16.47
N ARG A 397 18.86 -13.86 16.86
CA ARG A 397 19.40 -14.13 18.17
C ARG A 397 18.62 -13.16 19.01
N ARG A 398 17.44 -13.59 19.49
CA ARG A 398 16.50 -12.78 20.26
C ARG A 398 17.40 -12.10 21.26
N ALA A 399 17.60 -10.79 21.08
CA ALA A 399 18.56 -10.05 21.88
C ALA A 399 18.22 -10.43 23.33
N PRO A 400 19.19 -10.96 24.10
CA PRO A 400 18.89 -11.53 25.41
C PRO A 400 17.99 -10.54 26.18
N PRO A 401 16.81 -10.97 26.64
CA PRO A 401 15.90 -10.09 27.37
C PRO A 401 16.59 -9.78 28.69
N GLY A 402 17.40 -8.72 28.76
CA GLY A 402 18.12 -8.39 29.99
C GLY A 402 19.52 -7.80 29.90
N ARG A 403 19.94 -7.13 28.81
CA ARG A 403 20.99 -6.11 28.98
C ARG A 403 20.34 -4.77 29.27
N GLY A 404 20.05 -4.61 30.56
CA GLY A 404 19.31 -3.51 31.11
C GLY A 404 19.92 -2.15 30.81
N SER A 405 19.04 -1.15 30.90
CA SER A 405 19.28 0.16 31.52
C SER A 405 20.73 0.38 31.98
N ARG A 406 21.64 0.63 31.04
CA ARG A 406 22.75 1.50 31.34
C ARG A 406 22.19 2.89 31.20
N VAL A 407 21.72 3.39 32.34
CA VAL A 407 21.76 4.80 32.73
C VAL A 407 22.78 5.49 31.84
N ARG A 408 22.27 6.30 30.91
CA ARG A 408 23.07 7.17 30.07
C ARG A 408 23.68 8.19 31.03
N THR A 409 24.85 7.88 31.59
CA THR A 409 25.62 8.82 32.38
C THR A 409 26.04 9.92 31.41
N VAL A 410 25.33 11.03 31.46
CA VAL A 410 25.70 12.28 30.79
C VAL A 410 27.05 12.67 31.36
N LYS A 411 28.13 12.37 30.62
CA LYS A 411 29.44 12.98 30.88
C LYS A 411 29.32 14.44 30.49
N ASN A 412 29.11 15.26 31.49
CA ASN A 412 29.20 16.70 31.41
C ASN A 412 30.68 17.05 31.24
N THR A 413 31.14 17.16 29.98
CA THR A 413 32.50 17.62 29.67
C THR A 413 32.51 19.14 29.74
N LYS A 414 33.04 19.63 30.85
CA LYS A 414 33.44 21.02 31.10
C LYS A 414 34.83 21.19 30.48
N ALA A 415 34.98 22.07 29.49
CA ALA A 415 36.26 22.64 29.04
C ALA A 415 35.95 24.01 28.42
N VAL A 416 36.29 25.12 29.10
CA VAL A 416 37.49 25.95 28.84
C VAL A 416 37.28 26.70 27.51
N VAL A 417 36.65 27.87 27.52
CA VAL A 417 37.26 29.20 27.69
C VAL A 417 38.58 29.30 26.92
N GLU A 418 38.49 29.76 25.68
CA GLU A 418 39.56 30.49 25.03
C GLU A 418 38.91 31.67 24.27
N GLU A 419 39.47 32.84 24.52
CA GLU A 419 39.05 34.15 24.06
C GLU A 419 39.19 34.27 22.53
N SER A 420 38.22 34.90 21.88
CA SER A 420 38.47 35.65 20.65
C SER A 420 37.50 36.81 20.57
N GLU A 421 38.11 37.98 20.48
CA GLU A 421 37.56 39.33 20.49
C GLU A 421 36.76 39.68 19.22
N GLU A 422 35.93 40.71 19.35
CA GLU A 422 35.51 41.68 18.32
C GLU A 422 34.51 41.22 17.23
N ASP A 423 33.23 41.64 17.36
CA ASP A 423 32.79 42.89 16.73
C ASP A 423 31.36 43.28 17.13
N GLU A 424 31.23 44.54 17.55
CA GLU A 424 29.99 45.28 17.77
C GLU A 424 29.13 45.32 16.50
N LEU A 425 27.80 45.23 16.65
CA LEU A 425 26.89 46.23 16.06
C LEU A 425 25.53 46.14 16.76
N GLU A 426 25.23 47.22 17.47
CA GLU A 426 23.96 47.50 18.12
C GLU A 426 22.82 47.68 17.10
N SER A 427 21.64 47.14 17.40
CA SER A 427 20.41 47.89 17.17
C SER A 427 19.33 47.47 18.15
N ALA A 428 19.09 48.35 19.12
CA ALA A 428 17.99 48.29 20.05
C ALA A 428 16.65 48.48 19.31
N SER A 429 15.67 47.63 19.63
CA SER A 429 14.25 47.95 19.49
C SER A 429 13.47 47.20 20.56
N SER A 430 13.10 47.95 21.57
CA SER A 430 12.32 47.56 22.73
C SER A 430 10.82 47.72 22.47
N SER A 431 10.05 46.81 23.09
CA SER A 431 8.66 46.94 23.59
C SER A 431 7.54 46.39 22.69
N PRO A 432 6.36 46.06 23.26
CA PRO A 432 6.12 45.41 24.55
C PRO A 432 5.15 44.21 24.46
N LEU A 433 5.15 43.43 25.54
CA LEU A 433 4.15 42.41 25.89
C LEU A 433 2.73 43.01 25.93
N SER A 434 1.82 42.43 25.15
CA SER A 434 0.37 42.59 25.34
C SER A 434 -0.21 41.25 25.79
N SER A 435 -0.43 41.16 27.09
CA SER A 435 -1.27 40.18 27.76
C SER A 435 -2.73 40.38 27.33
N LEU A 436 -3.32 39.40 26.63
CA LEU A 436 -4.76 39.34 26.44
C LEU A 436 -5.36 38.34 27.43
N SER A 437 -5.96 38.94 28.45
CA SER A 437 -7.00 38.42 29.32
C SER A 437 -8.16 37.87 28.47
N PHE A 438 -8.44 36.58 28.56
CA PHE A 438 -9.73 36.03 28.14
C PHE A 438 -10.62 35.94 29.38
N SER A 439 -11.60 36.86 29.41
CA SER A 439 -12.62 36.99 30.44
C SER A 439 -13.61 35.82 30.38
N ALA A 440 -13.91 35.30 31.56
CA ALA A 440 -15.10 34.53 31.84
C ALA A 440 -16.35 35.36 31.55
N ALA A 441 -17.33 34.74 30.91
CA ALA A 441 -18.73 35.12 31.00
C ALA A 441 -19.54 33.83 31.08
N ASP A 442 -20.11 33.68 32.27
CA ASP A 442 -21.28 32.94 32.68
C ASP A 442 -22.33 32.69 31.58
N ASP A 443 -22.83 31.46 31.54
CA ASP A 443 -24.25 31.19 31.33
C ASP A 443 -24.60 29.99 32.23
N ASP A 444 -25.00 30.33 33.47
CA ASP A 444 -25.91 29.57 34.33
C ASP A 444 -27.27 29.45 33.61
N GLU A 445 -27.91 28.29 33.53
CA GLU A 445 -29.01 27.79 34.38
C GLU A 445 -29.71 26.72 33.49
N GLU A 446 -30.34 25.62 33.93
CA GLU A 446 -30.82 25.17 35.23
C GLU A 446 -31.12 23.65 35.11
N ASP A 447 -30.79 22.93 36.18
CA ASP A 447 -31.56 21.90 36.88
C ASP A 447 -32.55 20.94 36.15
N ALA A 448 -32.39 19.64 36.41
CA ALA A 448 -33.25 18.93 37.38
C ALA A 448 -32.86 17.45 37.56
N ASP A 449 -32.42 17.14 38.78
CA ASP A 449 -32.79 16.00 39.62
C ASP A 449 -32.74 14.55 39.08
N SER A 450 -31.88 13.72 39.68
CA SER A 450 -32.24 13.00 40.92
C SER A 450 -31.21 11.94 41.35
N ASP A 451 -30.90 12.03 42.64
CA ASP A 451 -30.66 10.97 43.63
C ASP A 451 -29.42 10.04 43.58
N ALA A 452 -28.36 10.53 44.24
CA ALA A 452 -27.83 10.05 45.53
C ALA A 452 -27.89 8.54 45.89
N ILE A 453 -26.74 7.99 46.32
CA ILE A 453 -26.49 7.47 47.69
C ILE A 453 -24.98 7.20 47.93
N ALA A 454 -24.45 7.91 48.94
CA ALA A 454 -23.46 7.59 49.98
C ALA A 454 -22.07 6.92 49.70
N VAL A 455 -21.01 7.74 49.71
CA VAL A 455 -20.04 7.97 50.81
C VAL A 455 -19.37 6.76 51.54
N THR A 456 -18.12 6.46 51.15
CA THR A 456 -16.85 6.18 51.93
C THR A 456 -16.77 5.06 53.00
N PRO A 457 -15.59 4.73 53.58
CA PRO A 457 -14.18 4.79 53.12
C PRO A 457 -13.43 3.43 53.27
N THR A 458 -12.24 3.36 52.68
CA THR A 458 -11.17 2.39 52.97
C THR A 458 -10.70 2.46 54.43
N PRO A 459 -10.10 1.39 55.00
CA PRO A 459 -8.63 1.41 55.13
C PRO A 459 -7.91 0.04 55.21
N THR A 460 -6.57 0.16 55.31
CA THR A 460 -5.54 -0.70 55.95
C THR A 460 -4.92 -1.93 55.26
N LYS A 461 -3.69 -1.69 54.77
CA LYS A 461 -2.43 -2.42 55.10
C LYS A 461 -2.57 -3.70 55.94
N ARG A 462 -2.07 -4.83 55.43
CA ARG A 462 -1.57 -5.93 56.26
C ARG A 462 -0.34 -6.63 55.66
N LYS A 463 0.65 -6.83 56.54
CA LYS A 463 1.96 -7.49 56.35
C LYS A 463 1.80 -9.02 56.20
N ASN A 464 2.79 -9.63 55.52
CA ASN A 464 3.14 -11.07 55.42
C ASN A 464 3.01 -11.85 56.76
N PRO A 465 2.89 -13.20 56.71
CA PRO A 465 4.09 -14.05 56.71
C PRO A 465 4.00 -15.33 55.86
N ALA A 466 5.20 -15.91 55.67
CA ALA A 466 5.48 -17.21 55.08
C ALA A 466 4.84 -18.38 55.83
N SER A 467 4.61 -19.48 55.11
CA SER A 467 4.38 -20.81 55.67
C SER A 467 4.94 -21.87 54.74
N SER A 468 5.82 -22.67 55.33
CA SER A 468 6.53 -23.86 54.86
C SER A 468 5.68 -25.12 54.97
N SER A 469 5.88 -26.08 54.06
CA SER A 469 5.93 -27.55 54.30
C SER A 469 6.14 -28.19 52.91
N ASP A 470 7.29 -28.79 52.58
CA ASP A 470 7.96 -29.99 53.09
C ASP A 470 7.37 -31.31 52.53
N ALA A 471 8.23 -32.33 52.39
CA ALA A 471 8.11 -33.63 51.68
C ALA A 471 8.53 -33.60 50.19
N SER A 472 9.79 -33.79 49.77
CA SER A 472 10.80 -34.84 49.99
C SER A 472 10.48 -36.21 49.33
N LEU A 473 11.36 -36.64 48.39
CA LEU A 473 11.84 -38.00 48.02
C LEU A 473 12.24 -38.09 46.51
N PRO A 474 13.14 -39.01 46.08
CA PRO A 474 14.57 -38.68 46.01
C PRO A 474 15.25 -38.91 44.64
N SER A 475 16.49 -38.43 44.63
CA SER A 475 17.60 -38.61 43.70
C SER A 475 17.70 -39.95 42.94
N ALA A 476 18.04 -39.87 41.65
CA ALA A 476 18.87 -40.87 40.98
C ALA A 476 19.95 -40.18 40.13
N LYS A 477 21.18 -40.18 40.65
CA LYS A 477 22.42 -39.86 39.93
C LYS A 477 22.65 -40.90 38.83
N ARG A 478 22.82 -40.47 37.58
CA ARG A 478 23.59 -41.25 36.59
C ARG A 478 24.56 -40.33 35.83
N TYR A 479 25.81 -40.41 36.26
CA TYR A 479 26.97 -40.20 35.41
C TYR A 479 26.89 -41.14 34.20
N ARG A 480 27.07 -40.63 32.98
CA ARG A 480 27.81 -41.38 31.95
C ARG A 480 28.46 -40.45 30.94
N LYS A 481 29.72 -40.77 30.70
CA LYS A 481 30.72 -40.11 29.88
C LYS A 481 30.33 -40.14 28.40
N THR A 482 30.82 -39.13 27.68
CA THR A 482 30.98 -39.06 26.22
C THR A 482 31.67 -40.31 25.66
N PRO A 483 31.46 -40.62 24.37
CA PRO A 483 32.54 -40.29 23.45
C PRO A 483 32.11 -39.70 22.10
N THR A 484 32.96 -38.78 21.69
CA THR A 484 33.23 -38.22 20.37
C THR A 484 33.16 -39.26 19.27
N ARG A 485 32.41 -38.98 18.19
CA ARG A 485 32.42 -39.79 16.96
C ARG A 485 32.94 -38.94 15.80
N SER A 486 34.14 -39.31 15.35
CA SER A 486 34.82 -38.85 14.15
C SER A 486 34.03 -39.26 12.90
N SER A 487 33.70 -38.29 12.04
CA SER A 487 33.11 -38.54 10.72
C SER A 487 34.24 -38.59 9.69
N THR A 488 34.59 -39.80 9.28
CA THR A 488 35.53 -40.09 8.20
C THR A 488 34.75 -40.14 6.89
N ARG A 489 35.09 -39.24 5.94
CA ARG A 489 34.62 -39.28 4.55
C ARG A 489 35.13 -40.55 3.87
N LYS A 490 34.25 -41.30 3.21
CA LYS A 490 34.60 -42.28 2.18
C LYS A 490 34.27 -41.73 0.79
N PRO A 491 35.04 -42.08 -0.24
CA PRO A 491 34.84 -41.63 -1.62
C PRO A 491 33.68 -42.39 -2.27
N VAL A 492 32.95 -41.70 -3.14
CA VAL A 492 31.92 -42.24 -4.02
C VAL A 492 32.63 -42.89 -5.20
N GLU A 493 32.51 -44.21 -5.31
CA GLU A 493 32.83 -44.97 -6.52
C GLU A 493 31.67 -44.84 -7.51
N SER A 494 32.05 -44.62 -8.76
CA SER A 494 31.22 -44.63 -9.96
C SER A 494 30.90 -46.07 -10.36
N GLU A 495 29.61 -46.39 -10.48
CA GLU A 495 29.16 -47.57 -11.22
C GLU A 495 28.36 -47.11 -12.44
N GLU A 496 28.89 -47.51 -13.58
CA GLU A 496 28.26 -47.56 -14.89
C GLU A 496 27.25 -48.72 -14.91
N ASP A 497 26.03 -48.45 -15.36
CA ASP A 497 25.11 -49.43 -15.94
C ASP A 497 24.08 -48.58 -16.72
N GLY A 498 23.86 -48.68 -18.04
CA GLY A 498 23.80 -49.89 -18.85
C GLY A 498 22.33 -50.26 -19.04
N SER A 499 21.85 -50.36 -20.29
CA SER A 499 20.51 -50.84 -20.71
C SER A 499 19.37 -49.80 -20.60
N ASP A 500 18.44 -49.63 -21.54
CA ASP A 500 18.24 -50.23 -22.85
C ASP A 500 17.46 -49.26 -23.75
N SER A 501 17.72 -49.36 -25.04
CA SER A 501 17.01 -48.70 -26.10
C SER A 501 15.71 -49.45 -26.42
N ASP A 502 14.56 -48.76 -26.42
CA ASP A 502 13.41 -49.21 -27.20
C ASP A 502 12.89 -48.07 -28.09
N VAL A 503 13.13 -48.29 -29.37
CA VAL A 503 12.74 -47.49 -30.52
C VAL A 503 11.31 -47.89 -30.90
N TYR A 504 10.35 -46.98 -30.74
CA TYR A 504 8.98 -47.19 -31.21
C TYR A 504 8.87 -46.73 -32.67
N PHE A 505 8.78 -47.68 -33.60
CA PHE A 505 8.41 -47.45 -35.00
C PHE A 505 6.89 -47.40 -35.15
N GLY A 506 6.42 -46.45 -35.97
CA GLY A 506 5.02 -46.16 -36.20
C GLY A 506 4.25 -47.20 -37.02
N LEU A 507 2.93 -47.12 -36.89
CA LEU A 507 1.95 -47.71 -37.80
C LEU A 507 1.36 -46.58 -38.66
N LYS A 508 1.58 -46.70 -39.97
CA LYS A 508 0.72 -46.12 -41.01
C LYS A 508 -0.21 -47.25 -41.43
N ASP A 509 -1.51 -47.01 -41.38
CA ASP A 509 -2.51 -47.81 -42.08
C ASP A 509 -3.22 -46.93 -43.11
N ASP A 510 -3.64 -47.62 -44.17
CA ASP A 510 -4.13 -47.18 -45.48
C ASP A 510 -5.37 -46.27 -45.51
#